data_AF-A0A2E3VWA6-F1
#
_entry.id   AF-A0A2E3VWA6-F1
#
_cell.length_a   1.000
_cell.length_b   1.000
_cell.length_c   1.000
_cell.angle_alpha   90.00
_cell.angle_beta   90.00
_cell.angle_gamma   90.00
#
_symmetry.space_group_name_H-M   'P 1'
#
loop_
_entity.id
_entity.type
_entity.pdbx_description
1 polymer ?
#
loop_
_entity_poly.entity_id
_entity_poly.type
_entity_poly.pdbx_seq_one_letter_code
_entity_poly.pdbx_strand_id
1 'polypeptide(L)'
;MKFLAFLSLFTLYLNAAPIAPHLLGEQNFEHYFGPSEPFFFKDKKFGNSIFEERQRYNKYPYNSIEQELYSLKEFIKDLNTAGLCPNAELANSSEYIRYLYRMSALSYLGELFNRMEEASKNMKLGDVCEVSINRLIKKCAPQSKDMKLFVKSSTVLSRSFSPYMPPYNFDFQTYLKNWMKSAPKKENDPVVNRLRLACSGGKCFSSKAKVEKLFAKSCKQDQKLFERICSEKDDLYGVSYVEQLFHVISSGDVMKVLNDNGNARGCLARYTSVMKDRESYEPIFDKVFPYIFEDLKKRQAAVGGELFPAGSLRVFVKEGLDEIFVEKKPKESKVSKVEPEETIELGPLAPAPLKKVLKPKKKKRKKVVVKKKPRPKKIEKSHFLISAEALKEFNMDSVKLDMLKFKYDYLFNTKMLSYLEEQMPKFFERDGLEEMKKFDSLGSEKGPVPLLFIKYLVANQKHQGLFNLIDVVGSEFYVKNNIDDESVANKRDMVRLEYVEGDEVPHWQISIIKE
;
A
#
# COMPACT_ATOMS: atom_id res chain seq x y z
N MET A 1 -80.33 28.40 -28.10
CA MET A 1 -79.60 29.67 -28.29
C MET A 1 -78.34 29.65 -27.43
N LYS A 2 -77.20 30.06 -27.99
CA LYS A 2 -75.81 29.99 -27.49
C LYS A 2 -75.06 28.67 -27.79
N PHE A 3 -74.99 28.37 -29.08
CA PHE A 3 -74.06 27.41 -29.69
C PHE A 3 -73.53 28.03 -30.98
N LEU A 4 -72.81 29.17 -30.89
CA LEU A 4 -72.23 29.90 -32.02
C LEU A 4 -71.48 31.13 -31.50
N ALA A 5 -70.29 30.94 -30.94
CA ALA A 5 -69.36 32.06 -30.65
C ALA A 5 -67.89 31.65 -30.51
N PHE A 6 -67.52 30.39 -30.75
CA PHE A 6 -66.12 29.95 -30.63
C PHE A 6 -65.56 29.28 -31.90
N LEU A 7 -66.32 29.30 -32.99
CA LEU A 7 -65.97 28.63 -34.25
C LEU A 7 -65.71 29.59 -35.42
N SER A 8 -65.32 30.84 -35.15
CA SER A 8 -65.04 31.84 -36.20
C SER A 8 -63.70 32.57 -36.06
N LEU A 9 -62.78 32.06 -35.23
CA LEU A 9 -61.39 32.54 -35.16
C LEU A 9 -60.40 31.57 -35.81
N PHE A 10 -60.91 30.55 -36.53
CA PHE A 10 -60.09 29.52 -37.17
C PHE A 10 -60.09 29.56 -38.72
N THR A 11 -60.69 30.59 -39.33
CA THR A 11 -60.85 30.63 -40.79
C THR A 11 -60.62 32.03 -41.35
N LEU A 12 -59.40 32.55 -41.21
CA LEU A 12 -58.89 33.68 -42.02
C LEU A 12 -57.39 33.84 -41.76
N TYR A 13 -56.59 32.94 -42.35
CA TYR A 13 -55.26 33.20 -42.94
C TYR A 13 -54.83 31.92 -43.70
N LEU A 14 -55.71 31.44 -44.57
CA LEU A 14 -55.43 30.48 -45.63
C LEU A 14 -55.32 31.29 -46.92
N ASN A 15 -54.15 31.87 -47.11
CA ASN A 15 -53.64 32.36 -48.39
C ASN A 15 -52.11 32.44 -48.25
N ALA A 16 -51.49 31.28 -48.07
CA ALA A 16 -50.08 31.12 -48.38
C ALA A 16 -50.00 30.69 -49.85
N ALA A 17 -49.24 31.44 -50.64
CA ALA A 17 -48.87 31.14 -52.02
C ALA A 17 -48.44 29.66 -52.18
N PRO A 18 -48.55 29.05 -53.38
CA PRO A 18 -48.00 27.73 -53.62
C PRO A 18 -46.49 27.80 -53.42
N ILE A 19 -46.02 27.40 -52.24
CA ILE A 19 -44.61 27.15 -52.00
C ILE A 19 -44.28 25.98 -52.91
N ALA A 20 -43.42 26.26 -53.88
CA ALA A 20 -43.08 25.30 -54.89
C ALA A 20 -42.53 24.01 -54.26
N PRO A 21 -42.90 22.82 -54.77
CA PRO A 21 -42.64 21.52 -54.13
C PRO A 21 -41.16 21.14 -54.01
N HIS A 22 -40.24 22.00 -54.47
CA HIS A 22 -38.80 21.84 -54.31
C HIS A 22 -38.24 22.51 -53.03
N LEU A 23 -39.08 23.17 -52.22
CA LEU A 23 -38.69 23.81 -50.96
C LEU A 23 -39.13 23.05 -49.70
N LEU A 24 -39.96 22.01 -49.86
CA LEU A 24 -40.16 20.98 -48.85
C LEU A 24 -39.30 19.80 -49.29
N GLY A 25 -38.19 19.56 -48.58
CA GLY A 25 -37.32 18.42 -48.82
C GLY A 25 -37.99 17.10 -48.43
N GLU A 26 -39.14 16.78 -49.03
CA GLU A 26 -39.74 15.45 -48.95
C GLU A 26 -38.86 14.51 -49.76
N GLN A 27 -37.94 13.86 -49.04
CA GLN A 27 -37.23 12.71 -49.57
C GLN A 27 -38.20 11.55 -49.71
N ASN A 28 -38.13 10.87 -50.85
CA ASN A 28 -38.92 9.68 -51.14
C ASN A 28 -38.72 8.63 -50.02
N PHE A 29 -39.78 8.35 -49.24
CA PHE A 29 -39.73 7.50 -48.05
C PHE A 29 -39.55 6.01 -48.35
N GLU A 30 -39.55 5.59 -49.62
CA GLU A 30 -39.33 4.18 -50.00
C GLU A 30 -37.97 3.63 -49.53
N HIS A 31 -37.00 4.50 -49.19
CA HIS A 31 -35.68 4.11 -48.70
C HIS A 31 -35.28 4.75 -47.36
N TYR A 32 -36.24 5.32 -46.61
CA TYR A 32 -35.95 5.88 -45.29
C TYR A 32 -36.01 4.78 -44.21
N PHE A 33 -34.84 4.43 -43.65
CA PHE A 33 -34.69 3.42 -42.60
C PHE A 33 -34.50 4.02 -41.20
N GLY A 34 -34.99 5.25 -40.97
CA GLY A 34 -34.95 5.92 -39.68
C GLY A 34 -36.18 5.62 -38.81
N PRO A 35 -36.14 5.88 -37.49
CA PRO A 35 -37.32 5.80 -36.64
C PRO A 35 -38.37 6.84 -37.09
N SER A 36 -39.63 6.43 -37.16
CA SER A 36 -40.74 7.28 -37.61
C SER A 36 -41.06 8.46 -36.66
N GLU A 37 -40.53 8.44 -35.43
CA GLU A 37 -40.71 9.48 -34.44
C GLU A 37 -39.35 10.03 -33.97
N PRO A 38 -39.14 11.36 -33.96
CA PRO A 38 -37.87 11.97 -33.58
C PRO A 38 -37.74 12.03 -32.05
N PHE A 39 -37.45 10.88 -31.43
CA PHE A 39 -37.07 10.85 -30.02
C PHE A 39 -35.70 11.51 -29.84
N PHE A 40 -35.58 12.34 -28.81
CA PHE A 40 -34.31 12.93 -28.38
C PHE A 40 -34.14 12.79 -26.88
N PHE A 41 -32.89 12.66 -26.45
CA PHE A 41 -32.53 12.69 -25.04
C PHE A 41 -31.44 13.73 -24.82
N LYS A 42 -31.44 14.35 -23.64
CA LYS A 42 -30.38 15.28 -23.26
C LYS A 42 -29.18 14.51 -22.72
N ASP A 43 -28.03 14.76 -23.32
CA ASP A 43 -26.76 14.30 -22.80
C ASP A 43 -26.53 14.88 -21.40
N LYS A 44 -26.43 14.01 -20.39
CA LYS A 44 -26.22 14.42 -19.00
C LYS A 44 -24.88 15.11 -18.78
N LYS A 45 -23.89 14.88 -19.65
CA LYS A 45 -22.53 15.39 -19.48
C LYS A 45 -22.33 16.76 -20.12
N PHE A 46 -22.96 17.02 -21.26
CA PHE A 46 -22.76 18.25 -22.03
C PHE A 46 -24.04 19.07 -22.24
N GLY A 47 -25.20 18.58 -21.78
CA GLY A 47 -26.48 19.28 -21.86
C GLY A 47 -27.12 19.32 -23.25
N ASN A 48 -26.44 18.77 -24.27
CA ASN A 48 -26.88 18.79 -25.65
C ASN A 48 -28.05 17.83 -25.88
N SER A 49 -29.05 18.26 -26.65
CA SER A 49 -30.11 17.39 -27.14
C SER A 49 -29.56 16.51 -28.26
N ILE A 50 -29.48 15.21 -28.03
CA ILE A 50 -29.04 14.22 -29.02
C ILE A 50 -30.29 13.48 -29.52
N PHE A 51 -30.55 13.59 -30.82
CA PHE A 51 -31.60 12.83 -31.49
C PHE A 51 -31.19 11.36 -31.60
N GLU A 52 -32.11 10.45 -31.29
CA GLU A 52 -31.88 8.99 -31.34
C GLU A 52 -31.42 8.56 -32.73
N GLU A 53 -31.92 9.23 -33.77
CA GLU A 53 -31.56 9.02 -35.16
C GLU A 53 -30.06 9.24 -35.41
N ARG A 54 -29.45 10.27 -34.81
CA ARG A 54 -28.00 10.50 -34.89
C ARG A 54 -27.23 9.38 -34.19
N GLN A 55 -27.76 8.84 -33.10
CA GLN A 55 -27.16 7.69 -32.43
C GLN A 55 -27.29 6.40 -33.27
N ARG A 56 -28.42 6.23 -33.95
CA ARG A 56 -28.69 5.09 -34.84
C ARG A 56 -27.83 5.17 -36.09
N TYR A 57 -27.73 6.32 -36.76
CA TYR A 57 -26.80 6.54 -37.88
C TYR A 57 -25.35 6.34 -37.48
N ASN A 58 -24.94 6.82 -36.30
CA ASN A 58 -23.59 6.57 -35.79
C ASN A 58 -23.34 5.08 -35.47
N LYS A 59 -24.38 4.27 -35.27
CA LYS A 59 -24.30 2.82 -35.03
C LYS A 59 -24.63 1.99 -36.27
N TYR A 60 -25.22 2.57 -37.31
CA TYR A 60 -25.72 1.86 -38.49
C TYR A 60 -24.61 1.20 -39.32
N PRO A 61 -23.46 1.87 -39.60
CA PRO A 61 -22.32 1.20 -40.23
C PRO A 61 -21.86 0.02 -39.39
N TYR A 62 -21.83 0.19 -38.07
CA TYR A 62 -21.39 -0.84 -37.14
C TYR A 62 -22.40 -2.01 -37.11
N ASN A 63 -23.70 -1.77 -37.06
CA ASN A 63 -24.72 -2.84 -37.02
C ASN A 63 -24.88 -3.58 -38.35
N SER A 64 -24.44 -2.99 -39.46
CA SER A 64 -24.54 -3.57 -40.81
C SER A 64 -23.27 -4.32 -41.25
N ILE A 65 -22.21 -4.24 -40.44
CA ILE A 65 -20.95 -4.95 -40.64
C ILE A 65 -21.03 -6.30 -39.92
N GLU A 66 -20.71 -7.40 -40.62
CA GLU A 66 -20.74 -8.78 -40.09
C GLU A 66 -20.06 -8.88 -38.71
N GLN A 67 -20.61 -9.71 -37.81
CA GLN A 67 -20.07 -9.95 -36.47
C GLN A 67 -18.58 -10.34 -36.48
N GLU A 68 -18.09 -10.88 -37.59
CA GLU A 68 -16.69 -11.23 -37.82
C GLU A 68 -15.74 -10.03 -37.79
N LEU A 69 -16.17 -8.83 -38.21
CA LEU A 69 -15.37 -7.60 -38.13
C LEU A 69 -15.35 -7.01 -36.71
N TYR A 70 -16.37 -7.28 -35.89
CA TYR A 70 -16.31 -7.00 -34.45
C TYR A 70 -15.37 -7.97 -33.74
N SER A 71 -15.40 -9.25 -34.14
CA SER A 71 -14.40 -10.22 -33.68
C SER A 71 -13.00 -9.77 -34.10
N LEU A 72 -12.84 -9.12 -35.26
CA LEU A 72 -11.57 -8.52 -35.69
C LEU A 72 -11.19 -7.30 -34.85
N LYS A 73 -12.13 -6.44 -34.45
CA LYS A 73 -11.85 -5.29 -33.57
C LYS A 73 -11.46 -5.74 -32.16
N GLU A 74 -12.16 -6.72 -31.60
CA GLU A 74 -11.79 -7.35 -30.33
C GLU A 74 -10.46 -8.10 -30.46
N PHE A 75 -10.25 -8.82 -31.56
CA PHE A 75 -8.99 -9.47 -31.88
C PHE A 75 -7.84 -8.48 -32.03
N ILE A 76 -8.01 -7.33 -32.70
CA ILE A 76 -6.97 -6.29 -32.84
C ILE A 76 -6.70 -5.63 -31.48
N LYS A 77 -7.73 -5.41 -30.66
CA LYS A 77 -7.56 -4.93 -29.27
C LYS A 77 -6.80 -5.96 -28.43
N ASP A 78 -7.10 -7.24 -28.59
CA ASP A 78 -6.42 -8.35 -27.94
C ASP A 78 -5.00 -8.56 -28.46
N LEU A 79 -4.75 -8.32 -29.75
CA LEU A 79 -3.45 -8.39 -30.40
C LEU A 79 -2.55 -7.24 -29.93
N ASN A 80 -3.10 -6.02 -29.89
CA ASN A 80 -2.40 -4.83 -29.39
C ASN A 80 -2.09 -4.94 -27.88
N THR A 81 -2.99 -5.54 -27.10
CA THR A 81 -2.73 -5.81 -25.67
C THR A 81 -1.83 -7.04 -25.45
N ALA A 82 -1.85 -8.04 -26.34
CA ALA A 82 -0.94 -9.18 -26.32
C ALA A 82 0.49 -8.80 -26.73
N GLY A 83 0.66 -7.81 -27.60
CA GLY A 83 1.96 -7.20 -27.90
C GLY A 83 2.59 -6.51 -26.68
N LEU A 84 1.76 -6.00 -25.77
CA LEU A 84 2.18 -5.38 -24.50
C LEU A 84 2.33 -6.39 -23.35
N CYS A 85 1.74 -7.58 -23.46
CA CYS A 85 1.89 -8.67 -22.50
C CYS A 85 1.55 -10.01 -23.15
N PRO A 86 2.54 -10.80 -23.58
CA PRO A 86 2.33 -12.12 -24.18
C PRO A 86 1.61 -13.09 -23.23
N ASN A 87 0.94 -14.11 -23.79
CA ASN A 87 0.19 -15.10 -23.00
C ASN A 87 1.05 -15.80 -21.94
N ALA A 88 2.30 -16.13 -22.27
CA ALA A 88 3.23 -16.76 -21.33
C ALA A 88 3.56 -15.84 -20.14
N GLU A 89 3.76 -14.54 -20.39
CA GLU A 89 4.04 -13.56 -19.33
C GLU A 89 2.81 -13.28 -18.47
N LEU A 90 1.63 -13.15 -19.10
CA LEU A 90 0.37 -12.99 -18.39
C LEU A 90 0.09 -14.18 -17.48
N ALA A 91 0.29 -15.41 -17.98
CA ALA A 91 0.10 -16.63 -17.18
C ALA A 91 1.03 -16.64 -15.96
N ASN A 92 2.31 -16.31 -16.14
CA ASN A 92 3.29 -16.25 -15.05
C ASN A 92 3.00 -15.14 -14.03
N SER A 93 2.38 -14.04 -14.46
CA SER A 93 2.13 -12.86 -13.64
C SER A 93 0.74 -12.84 -12.99
N SER A 94 -0.19 -13.66 -13.50
CA SER A 94 -1.61 -13.63 -13.15
C SER A 94 -1.90 -13.74 -11.65
N GLU A 95 -1.31 -14.73 -10.98
CA GLU A 95 -1.49 -14.92 -9.53
C GLU A 95 -0.99 -13.74 -8.72
N TYR A 96 0.16 -13.16 -9.11
CA TYR A 96 0.71 -12.01 -8.41
C TYR A 96 -0.12 -10.76 -8.66
N ILE A 97 -0.59 -10.51 -9.89
CA ILE A 97 -1.48 -9.40 -10.18
C ILE A 97 -2.78 -9.51 -9.36
N ARG A 98 -3.36 -10.71 -9.26
CA ARG A 98 -4.53 -10.96 -8.39
C ARG A 98 -4.24 -10.60 -6.94
N TYR A 99 -3.08 -11.01 -6.45
CA TYR A 99 -2.62 -10.68 -5.10
C TYR A 99 -2.50 -9.15 -4.90
N LEU A 100 -1.97 -8.40 -5.88
CA LEU A 100 -1.85 -6.95 -5.80
C LEU A 100 -3.21 -6.25 -5.65
N TYR A 101 -4.23 -6.72 -6.37
CA TYR A 101 -5.60 -6.22 -6.21
C TYR A 101 -6.19 -6.53 -4.84
N ARG A 102 -6.02 -7.77 -4.34
CA ARG A 102 -6.45 -8.15 -2.98
C ARG A 102 -5.79 -7.30 -1.91
N MET A 103 -4.47 -7.15 -1.99
CA MET A 103 -3.67 -6.32 -1.08
C MET A 103 -4.13 -4.86 -1.09
N SER A 104 -4.37 -4.29 -2.28
CA SER A 104 -4.83 -2.91 -2.41
C SER A 104 -6.24 -2.74 -1.82
N ALA A 105 -7.14 -3.69 -2.05
CA ALA A 105 -8.47 -3.70 -1.45
C ALA A 105 -8.41 -3.83 0.08
N LEU A 106 -7.55 -4.70 0.63
CA LEU A 106 -7.33 -4.84 2.07
C LEU A 106 -6.78 -3.56 2.69
N SER A 107 -5.85 -2.88 2.01
CA SER A 107 -5.31 -1.60 2.47
C SER A 107 -6.38 -0.53 2.55
N TYR A 108 -7.22 -0.42 1.52
CA TYR A 108 -8.32 0.54 1.49
C TYR A 108 -9.42 0.23 2.52
N LEU A 109 -9.68 -1.05 2.81
CA LEU A 109 -10.54 -1.43 3.93
C LEU A 109 -9.92 -1.02 5.28
N GLY A 110 -8.60 -1.16 5.44
CA GLY A 110 -7.85 -0.64 6.58
C GLY A 110 -8.06 0.86 6.79
N GLU A 111 -7.87 1.65 5.74
CA GLU A 111 -8.14 3.09 5.75
C GLU A 111 -9.59 3.42 6.13
N LEU A 112 -10.54 2.64 5.63
CA LEU A 112 -11.95 2.81 5.98
C LEU A 112 -12.21 2.53 7.46
N PHE A 113 -11.61 1.50 8.05
CA PHE A 113 -11.73 1.22 9.48
C PHE A 113 -11.24 2.40 10.31
N ASN A 114 -10.04 2.93 10.02
CA ASN A 114 -9.48 4.08 10.74
C ASN A 114 -10.43 5.29 10.69
N ARG A 115 -11.01 5.58 9.53
CA ARG A 115 -11.94 6.70 9.33
C ARG A 115 -13.27 6.50 10.04
N MET A 116 -13.79 5.26 10.01
CA MET A 116 -15.01 4.90 10.71
C MET A 116 -14.81 4.99 12.24
N GLU A 117 -13.64 4.57 12.74
CA GLU A 117 -13.26 4.71 14.15
C GLU A 117 -13.20 6.19 14.55
N GLU A 118 -12.46 7.01 13.80
CA GLU A 118 -12.35 8.47 13.99
C GLU A 118 -13.73 9.13 14.07
N ALA A 119 -14.59 8.87 13.07
CA ALA A 119 -15.92 9.42 13.02
C ALA A 119 -16.80 8.95 14.19
N SER A 120 -16.73 7.67 14.58
CA SER A 120 -17.51 7.15 15.70
C SER A 120 -17.09 7.73 17.06
N LYS A 121 -15.78 7.92 17.27
CA LYS A 121 -15.22 8.52 18.48
C LYS A 121 -15.58 9.99 18.58
N ASN A 122 -15.44 10.75 17.49
CA ASN A 122 -15.84 12.15 17.41
C ASN A 122 -17.35 12.37 17.60
N MET A 123 -18.18 11.36 17.33
CA MET A 123 -19.63 11.40 17.58
C MET A 123 -20.07 10.85 18.95
N LYS A 124 -19.13 10.36 19.78
CA LYS A 124 -19.44 9.63 21.04
C LYS A 124 -20.49 8.53 20.83
N LEU A 125 -20.29 7.70 19.81
CA LEU A 125 -21.14 6.53 19.54
C LEU A 125 -20.72 5.28 20.33
N GLY A 126 -19.67 5.37 21.14
CA GLY A 126 -19.03 4.20 21.77
C GLY A 126 -18.17 3.41 20.77
N ASP A 127 -17.85 2.17 21.12
CA ASP A 127 -16.88 1.33 20.38
C ASP A 127 -17.54 0.58 19.22
N VAL A 128 -18.38 1.28 18.44
CA VAL A 128 -19.15 0.68 17.33
C VAL A 128 -18.29 0.27 16.14
N CYS A 129 -17.11 0.87 15.98
CA CYS A 129 -16.15 0.48 14.95
C CYS A 129 -14.70 0.66 15.42
N GLU A 130 -14.38 0.12 16.59
CA GLU A 130 -12.98 0.00 17.02
C GLU A 130 -12.41 -1.32 16.46
N VAL A 131 -11.54 -1.22 15.45
CA VAL A 131 -11.01 -2.40 14.74
C VAL A 131 -9.51 -2.52 14.97
N SER A 132 -9.13 -3.49 15.79
CA SER A 132 -7.73 -3.89 15.85
C SER A 132 -7.37 -4.68 14.59
N ILE A 133 -6.70 -4.02 13.65
CA ILE A 133 -6.21 -4.60 12.39
C ILE A 133 -5.37 -5.86 12.66
N ASN A 134 -4.51 -5.84 13.68
CA ASN A 134 -3.71 -7.01 14.10
C ASN A 134 -4.61 -8.21 14.48
N ARG A 135 -5.65 -7.98 15.30
CA ARG A 135 -6.60 -9.05 15.67
C ARG A 135 -7.38 -9.57 14.45
N LEU A 136 -7.73 -8.69 13.51
CA LEU A 136 -8.42 -9.07 12.28
C LEU A 136 -7.53 -9.94 11.38
N ILE A 137 -6.28 -9.53 11.18
CA ILE A 137 -5.29 -10.24 10.38
C ILE A 137 -5.01 -11.65 10.95
N LYS A 138 -4.99 -11.81 12.27
CA LYS A 138 -4.78 -13.11 12.92
C LYS A 138 -5.87 -14.15 12.62
N LYS A 139 -7.06 -13.72 12.16
CA LYS A 139 -8.14 -14.63 11.75
C LYS A 139 -8.03 -15.07 10.30
N CYS A 140 -7.15 -14.44 9.52
CA CYS A 140 -6.94 -14.77 8.11
C CYS A 140 -6.31 -16.15 7.96
N ALA A 141 -6.78 -16.92 6.99
CA ALA A 141 -6.23 -18.23 6.63
C ALA A 141 -5.72 -18.23 5.17
N PRO A 142 -4.62 -17.52 4.87
CA PRO A 142 -4.11 -17.39 3.51
C PRO A 142 -3.52 -18.71 2.98
N GLN A 143 -3.65 -18.94 1.67
CA GLN A 143 -3.18 -20.13 0.98
C GLN A 143 -1.88 -19.87 0.20
N SER A 144 -1.85 -18.78 -0.57
CA SER A 144 -0.73 -18.38 -1.42
C SER A 144 0.47 -17.90 -0.61
N LYS A 145 1.66 -17.97 -1.23
CA LYS A 145 2.91 -17.52 -0.58
C LYS A 145 2.90 -16.02 -0.32
N ASP A 146 2.39 -15.25 -1.28
CA ASP A 146 2.35 -13.79 -1.20
C ASP A 146 1.37 -13.32 -0.12
N MET A 147 0.18 -13.92 -0.05
CA MET A 147 -0.78 -13.54 0.99
C MET A 147 -0.32 -13.97 2.40
N LYS A 148 0.38 -15.10 2.53
CA LYS A 148 1.03 -15.49 3.79
C LYS A 148 2.08 -14.47 4.25
N LEU A 149 2.89 -13.98 3.31
CA LEU A 149 3.88 -12.94 3.59
C LEU A 149 3.18 -11.63 4.00
N PHE A 150 2.16 -11.20 3.25
CA PHE A 150 1.34 -10.04 3.61
C PHE A 150 0.77 -10.16 5.02
N VAL A 151 0.10 -11.26 5.36
CA VAL A 151 -0.51 -11.47 6.69
C VAL A 151 0.55 -11.38 7.79
N LYS A 152 1.71 -12.02 7.61
CA LYS A 152 2.82 -11.95 8.56
C LYS A 152 3.31 -10.51 8.76
N SER A 153 3.58 -9.81 7.66
CA SER A 153 4.17 -8.47 7.71
C SER A 153 3.17 -7.41 8.17
N SER A 154 1.91 -7.51 7.76
CA SER A 154 0.83 -6.67 8.24
C SER A 154 0.59 -6.86 9.74
N THR A 155 0.84 -8.04 10.29
CA THR A 155 0.78 -8.28 11.75
C THR A 155 1.87 -7.51 12.52
N VAL A 156 3.03 -7.32 11.90
CA VAL A 156 4.12 -6.51 12.48
C VAL A 156 3.82 -5.03 12.30
N LEU A 157 3.50 -4.61 11.08
CA LEU A 157 3.22 -3.22 10.73
C LEU A 157 2.04 -2.65 11.53
N SER A 158 0.95 -3.41 11.68
CA SER A 158 -0.23 -2.96 12.42
C SER A 158 -0.01 -2.74 13.92
N ARG A 159 1.15 -3.10 14.49
CA ARG A 159 1.48 -2.79 15.88
C ARG A 159 1.87 -1.33 16.09
N SER A 160 2.36 -0.66 15.05
CA SER A 160 2.67 0.77 15.11
C SER A 160 1.46 1.65 14.86
N PHE A 161 0.30 1.07 14.54
CA PHE A 161 -0.93 1.83 14.34
C PHE A 161 -1.49 2.23 15.69
N SER A 162 -1.44 3.52 15.99
CA SER A 162 -2.00 4.08 17.21
C SER A 162 -3.52 4.30 17.03
N PRO A 163 -4.34 3.93 18.02
CA PRO A 163 -5.76 4.22 17.97
C PRO A 163 -5.98 5.73 17.94
N TYR A 164 -7.01 6.18 17.23
CA TYR A 164 -7.35 7.59 17.20
C TYR A 164 -7.84 8.06 18.57
N MET A 165 -7.33 9.20 19.05
CA MET A 165 -7.78 9.88 20.25
C MET A 165 -8.25 11.30 19.90
N PRO A 166 -9.52 11.65 20.18
CA PRO A 166 -9.99 13.03 20.04
C PRO A 166 -9.18 13.99 20.94
N PRO A 167 -8.94 15.24 20.52
CA PRO A 167 -8.33 16.26 21.37
C PRO A 167 -9.11 16.47 22.68
N TYR A 168 -8.41 16.84 23.76
CA TYR A 168 -9.04 17.08 25.07
C TYR A 168 -10.20 18.11 25.00
N ASN A 169 -10.05 19.11 24.12
CA ASN A 169 -10.95 20.25 24.00
C ASN A 169 -12.07 20.01 22.96
N PHE A 170 -12.26 18.76 22.50
CA PHE A 170 -13.14 18.46 21.37
C PHE A 170 -14.63 18.59 21.73
N ASP A 171 -15.37 19.41 20.98
CA ASP A 171 -16.81 19.55 21.16
C ASP A 171 -17.59 18.48 20.38
N PHE A 172 -17.80 17.35 21.06
CA PHE A 172 -18.53 16.20 20.52
C PHE A 172 -19.98 16.51 20.15
N GLN A 173 -20.66 17.38 20.89
CA GLN A 173 -22.07 17.67 20.66
C GLN A 173 -22.24 18.53 19.41
N THR A 174 -21.41 19.57 19.28
CA THR A 174 -21.37 20.40 18.08
C THR A 174 -20.92 19.59 16.87
N TYR A 175 -19.90 18.72 17.01
CA TYR A 175 -19.48 17.83 15.94
C TYR A 175 -20.63 16.94 15.45
N LEU A 176 -21.29 16.20 16.34
CA LEU A 176 -22.40 15.31 15.97
C LEU A 176 -23.54 16.10 15.30
N LYS A 177 -23.91 17.26 15.82
CA LYS A 177 -24.96 18.12 15.25
C LYS A 177 -24.57 18.60 13.84
N ASN A 178 -23.34 19.05 13.65
CA ASN A 178 -22.83 19.53 12.36
C ASN A 178 -22.67 18.38 11.36
N TRP A 179 -22.21 17.22 11.82
CA TRP A 179 -22.07 16.02 11.02
C TRP A 179 -23.44 15.54 10.55
N MET A 180 -24.44 15.39 11.42
CA MET A 180 -25.79 14.96 11.02
C MET A 180 -26.46 15.95 10.03
N LYS A 181 -26.18 17.26 10.16
CA LYS A 181 -26.67 18.27 9.22
C LYS A 181 -25.98 18.23 7.86
N SER A 182 -24.67 17.98 7.84
CA SER A 182 -23.85 18.03 6.63
C SER A 182 -23.75 16.69 5.91
N ALA A 183 -23.82 15.57 6.63
CA ALA A 183 -23.71 14.21 6.07
C ALA A 183 -24.67 13.96 4.90
N PRO A 184 -25.96 14.35 4.94
CA PRO A 184 -26.85 14.20 3.79
C PRO A 184 -26.36 14.88 2.51
N LYS A 185 -25.57 15.97 2.63
CA LYS A 185 -25.05 16.78 1.52
C LYS A 185 -23.59 16.47 1.17
N LYS A 186 -22.90 15.68 1.99
CA LYS A 186 -21.47 15.39 1.81
C LYS A 186 -21.32 14.22 0.86
N GLU A 187 -21.08 14.50 -0.41
CA GLU A 187 -20.93 13.47 -1.46
C GLU A 187 -19.53 12.89 -1.54
N ASN A 188 -18.52 13.58 -1.01
CA ASN A 188 -17.11 13.20 -1.13
C ASN A 188 -16.50 12.59 0.15
N ASP A 189 -17.34 12.12 1.08
CA ASP A 189 -16.87 11.60 2.37
C ASP A 189 -16.99 10.06 2.39
N PRO A 190 -15.88 9.32 2.59
CA PRO A 190 -15.89 7.85 2.52
C PRO A 190 -16.76 7.22 3.60
N VAL A 191 -16.81 7.79 4.82
CA VAL A 191 -17.64 7.29 5.92
C VAL A 191 -19.11 7.50 5.60
N VAL A 192 -19.49 8.70 5.17
CA VAL A 192 -20.88 9.00 4.81
C VAL A 192 -21.36 8.10 3.67
N ASN A 193 -20.56 7.93 2.61
CA ASN A 193 -20.92 7.06 1.49
C ASN A 193 -21.02 5.60 1.90
N ARG A 194 -20.12 5.12 2.77
CA ARG A 194 -20.20 3.77 3.32
C ARG A 194 -21.49 3.54 4.11
N LEU A 195 -21.88 4.49 4.95
CA LEU A 195 -23.11 4.40 5.75
C LEU A 195 -24.37 4.50 4.88
N ARG A 196 -24.37 5.33 3.84
CA ARG A 196 -25.45 5.37 2.84
C ARG A 196 -25.61 4.02 2.16
N LEU A 197 -24.52 3.37 1.79
CA LEU A 197 -24.55 2.04 1.17
C LEU A 197 -25.15 0.97 2.10
N ALA A 198 -24.89 1.03 3.41
CA ALA A 198 -25.49 0.11 4.39
C ALA A 198 -26.97 0.39 4.70
N CYS A 199 -27.46 1.56 4.28
CA CYS A 199 -28.76 2.09 4.63
C CYS A 199 -29.79 1.78 3.54
N SER A 200 -30.82 1.02 3.90
CA SER A 200 -31.87 0.57 2.98
C SER A 200 -33.08 1.52 2.88
N GLY A 201 -32.99 2.77 3.37
CA GLY A 201 -34.10 3.74 3.30
C GLY A 201 -33.66 5.21 3.41
N GLY A 202 -34.48 6.16 2.93
CA GLY A 202 -34.07 7.56 2.74
C GLY A 202 -33.71 8.39 3.99
N LYS A 203 -33.90 7.86 5.21
CA LYS A 203 -33.64 8.58 6.48
C LYS A 203 -32.49 7.93 7.28
N CYS A 204 -31.30 7.84 6.67
CA CYS A 204 -30.12 7.19 7.26
C CYS A 204 -29.56 7.93 8.48
N PHE A 205 -29.60 9.26 8.47
CA PHE A 205 -28.96 10.11 9.47
C PHE A 205 -29.96 10.84 10.38
N SER A 206 -31.16 10.27 10.58
CA SER A 206 -32.25 10.95 11.29
C SER A 206 -32.11 10.99 12.81
N SER A 207 -31.30 10.09 13.39
CA SER A 207 -31.06 10.05 14.85
C SER A 207 -29.74 9.37 15.18
N LYS A 208 -29.15 9.74 16.32
CA LYS A 208 -27.90 9.16 16.84
C LYS A 208 -27.95 7.63 16.89
N ALA A 209 -29.02 7.05 17.45
CA ALA A 209 -29.18 5.61 17.59
C ALA A 209 -29.22 4.86 16.23
N LYS A 210 -29.77 5.48 15.18
CA LYS A 210 -29.72 4.87 13.83
C LYS A 210 -28.32 4.93 13.25
N VAL A 211 -27.63 6.05 13.43
CA VAL A 211 -26.24 6.22 12.99
C VAL A 211 -25.37 5.17 13.67
N GLU A 212 -25.48 5.03 14.99
CA GLU A 212 -24.77 4.01 15.78
C GLU A 212 -24.98 2.58 15.24
N LYS A 213 -26.23 2.19 14.98
CA LYS A 213 -26.57 0.90 14.37
C LYS A 213 -25.97 0.73 12.97
N LEU A 214 -25.97 1.79 12.15
CA LEU A 214 -25.39 1.76 10.81
C LEU A 214 -23.86 1.62 10.87
N PHE A 215 -23.19 2.30 11.79
CA PHE A 215 -21.75 2.13 12.02
C PHE A 215 -21.43 0.68 12.40
N ALA A 216 -22.08 0.15 13.44
CA ALA A 216 -21.85 -1.22 13.90
C ALA A 216 -22.11 -2.27 12.79
N LYS A 217 -23.22 -2.11 12.04
CA LYS A 217 -23.55 -2.99 10.90
C LYS A 217 -22.49 -2.90 9.80
N SER A 218 -22.13 -1.70 9.39
CA SER A 218 -21.17 -1.47 8.30
C SER A 218 -19.80 -2.02 8.66
N CYS A 219 -19.33 -1.71 9.87
CA CYS A 219 -18.04 -2.16 10.38
C CYS A 219 -17.95 -3.69 10.42
N LYS A 220 -19.01 -4.38 10.88
CA LYS A 220 -19.06 -5.84 10.90
C LYS A 220 -19.09 -6.47 9.50
N GLN A 221 -19.77 -5.83 8.54
CA GLN A 221 -19.75 -6.27 7.14
C GLN A 221 -18.34 -6.15 6.54
N ASP A 222 -17.68 -5.02 6.81
CA ASP A 222 -16.36 -4.71 6.25
C ASP A 222 -15.27 -5.59 6.87
N GLN A 223 -15.37 -5.91 8.17
CA GLN A 223 -14.50 -6.90 8.83
C GLN A 223 -14.64 -8.29 8.19
N LYS A 224 -15.87 -8.74 7.90
CA LYS A 224 -16.09 -10.03 7.21
C LYS A 224 -15.54 -10.01 5.78
N LEU A 225 -15.72 -8.90 5.06
CA LEU A 225 -15.15 -8.74 3.73
C LEU A 225 -13.62 -8.79 3.78
N PHE A 226 -13.00 -8.08 4.72
CA PHE A 226 -11.56 -8.13 4.95
C PHE A 226 -11.08 -9.56 5.24
N GLU A 227 -11.71 -10.25 6.20
CA GLU A 227 -11.39 -11.64 6.57
C GLU A 227 -11.50 -12.60 5.37
N ARG A 228 -12.52 -12.41 4.52
CA ARG A 228 -12.73 -13.20 3.30
C ARG A 228 -11.61 -13.00 2.28
N ILE A 229 -11.21 -11.75 2.03
CA ILE A 229 -10.16 -11.41 1.05
C ILE A 229 -8.77 -11.85 1.55
N CYS A 230 -8.43 -11.58 2.80
CA CYS A 230 -7.12 -11.97 3.34
C CYS A 230 -6.98 -13.49 3.51
N SER A 231 -8.09 -14.23 3.58
CA SER A 231 -8.11 -15.69 3.56
C SER A 231 -8.21 -16.27 2.15
N GLU A 232 -8.20 -15.43 1.11
CA GLU A 232 -8.32 -15.82 -0.31
C GLU A 232 -9.58 -16.64 -0.62
N LYS A 233 -10.66 -16.39 0.12
CA LYS A 233 -12.00 -16.96 -0.09
C LYS A 233 -12.91 -16.00 -0.88
N ASP A 234 -12.29 -15.09 -1.60
CA ASP A 234 -12.92 -14.05 -2.40
C ASP A 234 -12.84 -14.37 -3.91
N ASP A 235 -13.76 -13.78 -4.64
CA ASP A 235 -13.80 -13.79 -6.11
C ASP A 235 -13.29 -12.46 -6.68
N LEU A 236 -12.29 -11.85 -6.03
CA LEU A 236 -11.62 -10.65 -6.55
C LEU A 236 -10.52 -11.05 -7.51
N TYR A 237 -10.55 -10.41 -8.67
CA TYR A 237 -9.54 -10.55 -9.70
C TYR A 237 -8.93 -9.19 -10.03
N GLY A 238 -9.49 -8.46 -11.00
CA GLY A 238 -8.97 -7.18 -11.46
C GLY A 238 -9.61 -5.97 -10.81
N VAL A 239 -10.74 -6.15 -10.09
CA VAL A 239 -11.59 -5.06 -9.59
C VAL A 239 -11.76 -4.00 -10.68
N SER A 240 -12.11 -4.45 -11.88
CA SER A 240 -12.01 -3.65 -13.12
C SER A 240 -12.89 -2.41 -13.12
N TYR A 241 -13.90 -2.40 -12.26
CA TYR A 241 -14.82 -1.29 -12.03
C TYR A 241 -14.27 -0.22 -11.07
N VAL A 242 -13.05 -0.35 -10.54
CA VAL A 242 -12.38 0.66 -9.70
C VAL A 242 -11.01 1.03 -10.25
N GLU A 243 -10.99 2.07 -11.09
CA GLU A 243 -9.78 2.58 -11.75
C GLU A 243 -8.68 3.03 -10.77
N GLN A 244 -9.07 3.50 -9.58
CA GLN A 244 -8.14 3.98 -8.56
C GLN A 244 -7.21 2.86 -8.06
N LEU A 245 -7.70 1.62 -7.94
CA LEU A 245 -6.85 0.49 -7.55
C LEU A 245 -5.83 0.16 -8.64
N PHE A 246 -6.22 0.24 -9.92
CA PHE A 246 -5.26 0.12 -11.02
C PHE A 246 -4.17 1.21 -10.94
N HIS A 247 -4.54 2.46 -10.65
CA HIS A 247 -3.57 3.55 -10.48
C HIS A 247 -2.61 3.32 -9.31
N VAL A 248 -3.13 2.92 -8.16
CA VAL A 248 -2.32 2.59 -6.97
C VAL A 248 -1.30 1.50 -7.30
N ILE A 249 -1.72 0.42 -7.97
CA ILE A 249 -0.84 -0.69 -8.31
C ILE A 249 0.18 -0.27 -9.37
N SER A 250 -0.27 0.34 -10.47
CA SER A 250 0.58 0.68 -11.63
C SER A 250 1.61 1.79 -11.38
N SER A 251 1.41 2.59 -10.33
CA SER A 251 2.37 3.60 -9.86
C SER A 251 3.26 3.12 -8.72
N GLY A 252 2.93 1.99 -8.09
CA GLY A 252 3.67 1.46 -6.94
C GLY A 252 4.95 0.71 -7.30
N ASP A 253 5.86 0.64 -6.33
CA ASP A 253 7.12 -0.13 -6.43
C ASP A 253 6.89 -1.63 -6.70
N VAL A 254 5.69 -2.15 -6.41
CA VAL A 254 5.25 -3.52 -6.70
C VAL A 254 5.38 -3.91 -8.17
N MET A 255 5.32 -2.94 -9.08
CA MET A 255 5.47 -3.19 -10.52
C MET A 255 6.87 -3.70 -10.87
N LYS A 256 7.91 -3.38 -10.07
CA LYS A 256 9.28 -3.89 -10.28
C LYS A 256 9.37 -5.42 -10.22
N VAL A 257 8.47 -6.07 -9.48
CA VAL A 257 8.43 -7.55 -9.40
C VAL A 257 7.99 -8.16 -10.73
N LEU A 258 7.11 -7.48 -11.45
CA LEU A 258 6.50 -7.93 -12.72
C LEU A 258 7.23 -7.42 -13.96
N ASN A 259 8.18 -6.51 -13.81
CA ASN A 259 8.76 -5.75 -14.92
C ASN A 259 10.08 -6.33 -15.45
N ASP A 260 10.22 -7.66 -15.47
CA ASP A 260 11.44 -8.30 -15.98
C ASP A 260 11.65 -8.02 -17.48
N ASN A 261 10.57 -7.91 -18.25
CA ASN A 261 10.60 -7.68 -19.70
C ASN A 261 9.99 -6.32 -20.14
N GLY A 262 9.76 -5.39 -19.21
CA GLY A 262 9.15 -4.08 -19.53
C GLY A 262 7.62 -4.07 -19.71
N ASN A 263 6.98 -5.25 -19.59
CA ASN A 263 5.57 -5.45 -19.93
C ASN A 263 4.60 -5.32 -18.74
N ALA A 264 5.08 -4.95 -17.55
CA ALA A 264 4.30 -5.08 -16.31
C ALA A 264 2.96 -4.32 -16.34
N ARG A 265 2.94 -3.07 -16.84
CA ARG A 265 1.71 -2.27 -16.95
C ARG A 265 0.75 -2.84 -18.00
N GLY A 266 1.28 -3.35 -19.11
CA GLY A 266 0.50 -4.05 -20.12
C GLY A 266 -0.16 -5.32 -19.56
N CYS A 267 0.60 -6.10 -18.79
CA CYS A 267 0.09 -7.30 -18.13
C CYS A 267 -0.98 -7.00 -17.09
N LEU A 268 -0.82 -5.94 -16.30
CA LEU A 268 -1.83 -5.48 -15.36
C LEU A 268 -3.13 -5.11 -16.08
N ALA A 269 -3.04 -4.28 -17.13
CA ALA A 269 -4.21 -3.83 -17.89
C ALA A 269 -4.93 -5.00 -18.59
N ARG A 270 -4.15 -5.90 -19.22
CA ARG A 270 -4.68 -7.08 -19.89
C ARG A 270 -5.34 -8.05 -18.91
N TYR A 271 -4.71 -8.30 -17.76
CA TYR A 271 -5.29 -9.14 -16.71
C TYR A 271 -6.66 -8.60 -16.25
N THR A 272 -6.74 -7.30 -15.98
CA THR A 272 -7.97 -6.64 -15.54
C THR A 272 -9.07 -6.70 -16.60
N SER A 273 -8.71 -6.56 -17.88
CA SER A 273 -9.67 -6.71 -18.99
C SER A 273 -10.18 -8.15 -19.12
N VAL A 274 -9.29 -9.15 -19.07
CA VAL A 274 -9.65 -10.57 -19.26
C VAL A 274 -10.45 -11.13 -18.08
N MET A 275 -10.20 -10.65 -16.87
CA MET A 275 -10.86 -11.15 -15.66
C MET A 275 -12.14 -10.39 -15.28
N LYS A 276 -12.50 -9.34 -16.02
CA LYS A 276 -13.67 -8.50 -15.75
C LYS A 276 -14.97 -9.29 -15.60
N ASP A 277 -15.19 -10.31 -16.43
CA ASP A 277 -16.45 -11.09 -16.39
C ASP A 277 -16.45 -12.19 -15.31
N ARG A 278 -15.31 -12.39 -14.62
CA ARG A 278 -15.15 -13.41 -13.56
C ARG A 278 -15.18 -12.82 -12.16
N GLU A 279 -15.16 -11.49 -12.03
CA GLU A 279 -15.08 -10.84 -10.73
C GLU A 279 -16.46 -10.60 -10.11
N SER A 280 -16.54 -10.79 -8.79
CA SER A 280 -17.74 -10.44 -8.03
C SER A 280 -17.81 -8.93 -7.83
N TYR A 281 -18.95 -8.31 -8.17
CA TYR A 281 -19.19 -6.91 -7.86
C TYR A 281 -19.38 -6.70 -6.36
N GLU A 282 -18.47 -5.94 -5.75
CA GLU A 282 -18.54 -5.49 -4.37
C GLU A 282 -18.83 -3.98 -4.33
N PRO A 283 -20.05 -3.54 -3.97
CA PRO A 283 -20.47 -2.14 -4.08
C PRO A 283 -19.62 -1.16 -3.27
N ILE A 284 -19.01 -1.63 -2.18
CA ILE A 284 -18.12 -0.82 -1.35
C ILE A 284 -16.89 -0.36 -2.11
N PHE A 285 -16.34 -1.16 -3.02
CA PHE A 285 -15.16 -0.76 -3.77
C PHE A 285 -15.50 0.35 -4.76
N ASP A 286 -16.60 0.22 -5.49
CA ASP A 286 -17.07 1.23 -6.44
C ASP A 286 -17.48 2.54 -5.75
N LYS A 287 -18.23 2.45 -4.64
CA LYS A 287 -18.87 3.61 -4.00
C LYS A 287 -18.05 4.28 -2.90
N VAL A 288 -16.98 3.65 -2.40
CA VAL A 288 -16.22 4.18 -1.25
C VAL A 288 -14.75 4.39 -1.59
N PHE A 289 -14.10 3.46 -2.31
CA PHE A 289 -12.66 3.55 -2.55
C PHE A 289 -12.22 4.78 -3.36
N PRO A 290 -12.98 5.29 -4.35
CA PRO A 290 -12.64 6.55 -5.00
C PRO A 290 -12.48 7.71 -4.02
N TYR A 291 -13.33 7.76 -2.99
CA TYR A 291 -13.27 8.82 -1.98
C TYR A 291 -12.12 8.63 -0.99
N ILE A 292 -11.72 7.38 -0.72
CA ILE A 292 -10.51 7.09 0.07
C ILE A 292 -9.27 7.56 -0.70
N PHE A 293 -9.19 7.23 -2.00
CA PHE A 293 -8.09 7.65 -2.86
C PHE A 293 -7.94 9.18 -2.88
N GLU A 294 -9.04 9.90 -3.11
CA GLU A 294 -9.04 11.37 -3.14
C GLU A 294 -8.70 11.98 -1.78
N ASP A 295 -9.16 11.39 -0.68
CA ASP A 295 -8.82 11.88 0.65
C ASP A 295 -7.33 11.66 0.98
N LEU A 296 -6.77 10.48 0.70
CA LEU A 296 -5.34 10.21 0.86
C LEU A 296 -4.48 11.18 0.06
N LYS A 297 -4.86 11.46 -1.19
CA LYS A 297 -4.19 12.43 -2.05
C LYS A 297 -4.24 13.85 -1.46
N LYS A 298 -5.39 14.28 -0.94
CA LYS A 298 -5.54 15.59 -0.29
C LYS A 298 -4.70 15.73 0.97
N ARG A 299 -4.57 14.65 1.74
CA ARG A 299 -3.72 14.61 2.95
C ARG A 299 -2.23 14.45 2.65
N GLN A 300 -1.84 14.37 1.36
CA GLN A 300 -0.47 14.05 0.93
C GLN A 300 0.05 12.73 1.54
N ALA A 301 -0.85 11.83 1.90
CA ALA A 301 -0.53 10.52 2.45
C ALA A 301 -0.19 9.54 1.31
N ALA A 302 0.39 8.38 1.67
CA ALA A 302 0.65 7.33 0.71
C ALA A 302 -0.67 6.81 0.11
N VAL A 303 -0.85 7.01 -1.20
CA VAL A 303 -2.11 6.72 -1.91
C VAL A 303 -2.51 5.24 -1.89
N GLY A 304 -1.55 4.34 -1.61
CA GLY A 304 -1.83 2.91 -1.39
C GLY A 304 -2.48 2.59 -0.05
N GLY A 305 -2.45 3.50 0.93
CA GLY A 305 -2.88 3.27 2.31
C GLY A 305 -1.82 2.57 3.17
N GLU A 306 -2.05 2.54 4.47
CA GLU A 306 -1.09 2.12 5.50
C GLU A 306 -0.67 0.64 5.42
N LEU A 307 -1.53 -0.25 4.92
CA LEU A 307 -1.19 -1.68 4.81
C LEU A 307 -0.54 -2.06 3.48
N PHE A 308 -0.56 -1.17 2.48
CA PHE A 308 0.03 -1.44 1.16
C PHE A 308 1.53 -1.80 1.23
N PRO A 309 2.36 -1.12 2.06
CA PRO A 309 3.77 -1.49 2.21
C PRO A 309 3.99 -2.91 2.73
N ALA A 310 3.10 -3.44 3.57
CA ALA A 310 3.23 -4.81 4.07
C ALA A 310 3.10 -5.86 2.96
N GLY A 311 2.43 -5.52 1.85
CA GLY A 311 2.28 -6.42 0.72
C GLY A 311 3.23 -6.16 -0.44
N SER A 312 3.92 -5.02 -0.47
CA SER A 312 4.97 -4.74 -1.46
C SER A 312 6.29 -5.46 -1.16
N LEU A 313 6.36 -6.22 -0.07
CA LEU A 313 7.58 -6.84 0.42
C LEU A 313 8.21 -7.90 -0.49
N ARG A 314 7.47 -8.41 -1.48
CA ARG A 314 8.06 -9.28 -2.50
C ARG A 314 9.16 -8.57 -3.30
N VAL A 315 9.10 -7.23 -3.42
CA VAL A 315 10.19 -6.42 -3.98
C VAL A 315 11.46 -6.62 -3.15
N PHE A 316 11.36 -6.45 -1.83
CA PHE A 316 12.49 -6.60 -0.91
C PHE A 316 12.97 -8.05 -0.81
N VAL A 317 12.08 -9.04 -0.83
CA VAL A 317 12.47 -10.47 -0.88
C VAL A 317 13.22 -10.79 -2.18
N LYS A 318 12.78 -10.27 -3.34
CA LYS A 318 13.49 -10.44 -4.64
C LYS A 318 14.88 -9.77 -4.60
N GLU A 319 15.01 -8.67 -3.86
CA GLU A 319 16.27 -7.95 -3.64
C GLU A 319 17.14 -8.54 -2.51
N GLY A 320 16.69 -9.62 -1.85
CA GLY A 320 17.47 -10.35 -0.83
C GLY A 320 17.37 -9.80 0.60
N LEU A 321 16.29 -9.09 0.92
CA LEU A 321 15.98 -8.48 2.22
C LEU A 321 14.83 -9.20 2.95
N ASP A 322 14.80 -10.52 2.87
CA ASP A 322 13.73 -11.38 3.41
C ASP A 322 13.65 -11.40 4.95
N GLU A 323 14.68 -10.93 5.64
CA GLU A 323 14.79 -10.98 7.11
C GLU A 323 14.22 -9.75 7.86
N ILE A 324 13.77 -8.69 7.18
CA ILE A 324 13.36 -7.43 7.83
C ILE A 324 12.15 -7.61 8.79
N PHE A 325 11.27 -8.58 8.54
CA PHE A 325 10.03 -8.78 9.32
C PHE A 325 9.94 -10.17 9.97
N VAL A 326 11.06 -10.89 10.08
CA VAL A 326 11.10 -12.11 10.88
C VAL A 326 11.27 -11.68 12.34
N GLU A 327 10.22 -11.82 13.14
CA GLU A 327 10.38 -11.78 14.59
C GLU A 327 11.50 -12.74 14.97
N LYS A 328 12.63 -12.20 15.47
CA LYS A 328 13.66 -13.01 16.13
C LYS A 328 12.94 -13.72 17.26
N LYS A 329 12.55 -14.98 17.03
CA LYS A 329 12.08 -15.84 18.12
C LYS A 329 13.17 -15.79 19.18
N PRO A 330 12.86 -15.48 20.45
CA PRO A 330 13.84 -15.62 21.51
C PRO A 330 14.41 -17.03 21.37
N LYS A 331 15.73 -17.14 21.24
CA LYS A 331 16.41 -18.42 21.34
C LYS A 331 16.01 -18.96 22.70
N GLU A 332 15.11 -19.93 22.74
CA GLU A 332 14.93 -20.77 23.92
C GLU A 332 16.32 -21.27 24.25
N SER A 333 16.85 -20.80 25.38
CA SER A 333 18.05 -21.39 25.95
C SER A 333 17.71 -22.87 26.10
N LYS A 334 18.39 -23.70 25.31
CA LYS A 334 18.41 -25.13 25.57
C LYS A 334 19.02 -25.26 26.96
N VAL A 335 18.18 -25.34 27.98
CA VAL A 335 18.57 -25.89 29.27
C VAL A 335 19.09 -27.27 28.94
N SER A 336 20.41 -27.43 29.10
CA SER A 336 21.07 -28.72 29.00
C SER A 336 20.34 -29.66 29.95
N LYS A 337 19.56 -30.58 29.39
CA LYS A 337 18.97 -31.67 30.15
C LYS A 337 20.14 -32.58 30.46
N VAL A 338 20.60 -32.55 31.71
CA VAL A 338 21.61 -33.47 32.23
C VAL A 338 21.14 -34.90 31.92
N GLU A 339 21.94 -35.62 31.16
CA GLU A 339 21.81 -37.06 30.94
C GLU A 339 21.91 -37.76 32.30
N PRO A 340 20.89 -38.53 32.74
CA PRO A 340 21.06 -39.49 33.80
C PRO A 340 21.84 -40.68 33.26
N GLU A 341 22.88 -41.05 34.00
CA GLU A 341 23.73 -42.23 33.83
C GLU A 341 22.93 -43.52 33.63
N GLU A 342 23.45 -44.40 32.78
CA GLU A 342 22.93 -45.73 32.49
C GLU A 342 22.78 -46.59 33.75
N THR A 343 21.64 -47.28 33.84
CA THR A 343 21.50 -48.51 34.63
C THR A 343 20.89 -49.58 33.73
N ILE A 344 21.65 -50.65 33.50
CA ILE A 344 21.26 -51.86 32.76
C ILE A 344 20.78 -52.88 33.79
N GLU A 345 19.57 -53.44 33.65
CA GLU A 345 19.24 -54.83 34.06
C GLU A 345 18.15 -55.47 33.17
N LEU A 346 18.18 -56.80 33.09
CA LEU A 346 17.75 -57.73 32.04
C LEU A 346 16.32 -58.34 32.14
N GLY A 347 15.73 -58.69 30.97
CA GLY A 347 14.83 -59.85 30.65
C GLY A 347 13.40 -59.89 31.21
N PRO A 348 12.37 -60.55 30.57
CA PRO A 348 12.45 -61.88 29.95
C PRO A 348 11.57 -62.23 28.67
N LEU A 349 12.05 -63.24 27.92
CA LEU A 349 11.43 -64.44 27.27
C LEU A 349 10.18 -64.45 26.33
N ALA A 350 10.45 -64.92 25.08
CA ALA A 350 9.71 -65.88 24.20
C ALA A 350 8.49 -65.41 23.33
N PRO A 351 7.99 -66.22 22.36
CA PRO A 351 8.56 -66.62 21.05
C PRO A 351 7.67 -66.26 19.81
N ALA A 352 8.18 -66.54 18.59
CA ALA A 352 7.78 -66.10 17.23
C ALA A 352 6.32 -66.42 16.74
N PRO A 353 5.84 -65.85 15.59
CA PRO A 353 6.10 -66.50 14.29
C PRO A 353 6.21 -65.60 13.03
N LEU A 354 6.83 -66.21 12.01
CA LEU A 354 7.11 -65.82 10.63
C LEU A 354 5.99 -65.11 9.85
N LYS A 355 6.37 -64.16 8.96
CA LYS A 355 5.74 -64.03 7.63
C LYS A 355 6.62 -63.36 6.57
N LYS A 356 6.98 -64.21 5.60
CA LYS A 356 7.11 -64.00 4.14
C LYS A 356 7.90 -62.79 3.62
N VAL A 357 9.04 -63.16 3.03
CA VAL A 357 9.76 -62.52 1.93
C VAL A 357 8.81 -61.89 0.90
N LEU A 358 8.89 -60.57 0.73
CA LEU A 358 8.49 -59.88 -0.49
C LEU A 358 9.70 -59.08 -0.99
N LYS A 359 10.17 -59.44 -2.19
CA LYS A 359 11.29 -58.78 -2.88
C LYS A 359 11.00 -57.27 -3.02
N PRO A 360 11.90 -56.37 -2.61
CA PRO A 360 11.71 -54.94 -2.85
C PRO A 360 11.94 -54.60 -4.33
N LYS A 361 10.94 -54.00 -4.97
CA LYS A 361 11.06 -53.31 -6.26
C LYS A 361 12.19 -52.26 -6.18
N LYS A 362 13.15 -52.33 -7.10
CA LYS A 362 14.15 -51.27 -7.33
C LYS A 362 13.43 -49.92 -7.55
N LYS A 363 13.45 -49.04 -6.55
CA LYS A 363 13.15 -47.62 -6.72
C LYS A 363 14.32 -46.97 -7.47
N LYS A 364 14.02 -46.35 -8.63
CA LYS A 364 14.95 -45.46 -9.34
C LYS A 364 15.42 -44.37 -8.38
N ARG A 365 16.74 -44.31 -8.14
CA ARG A 365 17.38 -43.22 -7.39
C ARG A 365 17.10 -41.90 -8.13
N LYS A 366 16.30 -41.01 -7.52
CA LYS A 366 16.30 -39.59 -7.91
C LYS A 366 17.69 -39.05 -7.58
N LYS A 367 18.38 -38.47 -8.57
CA LYS A 367 19.59 -37.67 -8.34
C LYS A 367 19.23 -36.59 -7.32
N VAL A 368 19.79 -36.71 -6.12
CA VAL A 368 19.78 -35.64 -5.13
C VAL A 368 20.68 -34.55 -5.70
N VAL A 369 20.06 -33.48 -6.20
CA VAL A 369 20.77 -32.23 -6.40
C VAL A 369 21.13 -31.74 -5.00
N VAL A 370 22.40 -31.93 -4.63
CA VAL A 370 22.98 -31.32 -3.44
C VAL A 370 22.87 -29.81 -3.66
N LYS A 371 21.86 -29.18 -3.06
CA LYS A 371 21.86 -27.73 -2.86
C LYS A 371 23.13 -27.42 -2.09
N LYS A 372 24.10 -26.80 -2.75
CA LYS A 372 25.27 -26.19 -2.09
C LYS A 372 24.71 -25.35 -0.93
N LYS A 373 25.13 -25.66 0.30
CA LYS A 373 24.92 -24.75 1.44
C LYS A 373 25.42 -23.37 0.99
N PRO A 374 24.62 -22.30 1.12
CA PRO A 374 25.10 -20.95 0.83
C PRO A 374 26.36 -20.74 1.67
N ARG A 375 27.47 -20.35 1.03
CA ARG A 375 28.68 -19.95 1.73
C ARG A 375 28.27 -18.80 2.66
N PRO A 376 28.72 -18.79 3.94
CA PRO A 376 28.44 -17.67 4.82
C PRO A 376 28.93 -16.40 4.13
N LYS A 377 28.02 -15.44 3.89
CA LYS A 377 28.39 -14.11 3.38
C LYS A 377 29.37 -13.53 4.40
N LYS A 378 30.55 -13.14 3.94
CA LYS A 378 31.52 -12.41 4.75
C LYS A 378 30.85 -11.09 5.13
N ILE A 379 30.63 -10.86 6.43
CA ILE A 379 30.06 -9.61 6.92
C ILE A 379 31.09 -8.52 6.59
N GLU A 380 30.70 -7.57 5.75
CA GLU A 380 31.54 -6.43 5.38
C GLU A 380 31.44 -5.40 6.50
N LYS A 381 32.57 -5.06 7.12
CA LYS A 381 32.65 -4.12 8.24
C LYS A 381 32.78 -2.69 7.72
N SER A 382 32.13 -1.73 8.36
CA SER A 382 32.35 -0.30 8.09
C SER A 382 33.79 0.13 8.40
N HIS A 383 34.25 1.18 7.74
CA HIS A 383 35.56 1.76 8.02
C HIS A 383 35.66 2.31 9.44
N PHE A 384 34.56 2.79 10.00
CA PHE A 384 34.51 3.17 11.41
C PHE A 384 34.86 1.99 12.33
N LEU A 385 34.25 0.82 12.11
CA LEU A 385 34.52 -0.37 12.91
C LEU A 385 35.96 -0.87 12.72
N ILE A 386 36.47 -0.84 11.50
CA ILE A 386 37.86 -1.21 11.21
C ILE A 386 38.84 -0.28 11.95
N SER A 387 38.60 1.02 11.94
CA SER A 387 39.42 2.00 12.67
C SER A 387 39.33 1.82 14.19
N ALA A 388 38.15 1.51 14.73
CA ALA A 388 37.96 1.23 16.16
C ALA A 388 38.67 -0.06 16.60
N GLU A 389 38.65 -1.10 15.76
CA GLU A 389 39.40 -2.33 15.99
C GLU A 389 40.91 -2.10 15.91
N ALA A 390 41.38 -1.33 14.92
CA ALA A 390 42.79 -0.99 14.76
C ALA A 390 43.34 -0.20 15.97
N LEU A 391 42.58 0.77 16.49
CA LEU A 391 42.94 1.50 17.71
C LEU A 391 43.24 0.53 18.87
N LYS A 392 42.39 -0.50 19.02
CA LYS A 392 42.50 -1.51 20.11
C LYS A 392 43.60 -2.53 19.84
N GLU A 393 43.70 -3.03 18.61
CA GLU A 393 44.69 -4.03 18.21
C GLU A 393 46.13 -3.48 18.28
N PHE A 394 46.32 -2.24 17.84
CA PHE A 394 47.63 -1.58 17.84
C PHE A 394 47.86 -0.68 19.07
N ASN A 395 46.91 -0.64 20.00
CA ASN A 395 47.00 0.13 21.25
C ASN A 395 47.37 1.61 21.05
N MET A 396 46.78 2.24 20.03
CA MET A 396 47.02 3.65 19.69
C MET A 396 46.19 4.58 20.58
N ASP A 397 46.66 5.82 20.81
CA ASP A 397 45.91 6.82 21.58
C ASP A 397 44.76 7.44 20.77
N SER A 398 44.94 7.56 19.45
CA SER A 398 43.89 8.00 18.53
C SER A 398 44.09 7.45 17.12
N VAL A 399 43.00 7.27 16.38
CA VAL A 399 42.98 6.88 14.97
C VAL A 399 42.06 7.84 14.20
N LYS A 400 42.61 8.52 13.20
CA LYS A 400 41.83 9.35 12.29
C LYS A 400 41.01 8.46 11.35
N LEU A 401 39.71 8.74 11.26
CA LEU A 401 38.83 8.07 10.32
C LEU A 401 39.09 8.58 8.90
N ASP A 402 39.24 7.67 7.95
CA ASP A 402 39.30 8.01 6.53
C ASP A 402 37.91 8.48 6.06
N MET A 403 37.73 9.80 5.98
CA MET A 403 36.44 10.41 5.66
C MET A 403 35.96 10.08 4.23
N LEU A 404 36.89 9.80 3.30
CA LEU A 404 36.54 9.40 1.93
C LEU A 404 35.93 8.01 1.90
N LYS A 405 36.50 7.08 2.66
CA LYS A 405 35.96 5.73 2.79
C LYS A 405 34.69 5.70 3.65
N PHE A 406 34.68 6.47 4.74
CA PHE A 406 33.52 6.64 5.60
C PHE A 406 32.29 7.14 4.84
N LYS A 407 32.46 7.96 3.79
CA LYS A 407 31.37 8.38 2.90
C LYS A 407 30.58 7.18 2.36
N TYR A 408 31.26 6.08 2.03
CA TYR A 408 30.65 4.89 1.41
C TYR A 408 30.15 3.84 2.40
N ASP A 409 30.45 3.97 3.70
CA ASP A 409 29.98 3.01 4.73
C ASP A 409 28.46 2.87 4.82
N TYR A 410 27.72 3.85 4.31
CA TYR A 410 26.26 3.91 4.31
C TYR A 410 25.79 4.95 3.28
N LEU A 411 24.85 4.59 2.41
CA LEU A 411 24.32 5.50 1.40
C LEU A 411 22.84 5.78 1.69
N PHE A 412 22.52 7.04 1.97
CA PHE A 412 21.14 7.46 2.16
C PHE A 412 20.40 7.43 0.83
N ASN A 413 19.26 6.74 0.78
CA ASN A 413 18.38 6.82 -0.38
C ASN A 413 17.57 8.13 -0.37
N THR A 414 17.01 8.51 -1.52
CA THR A 414 16.32 9.79 -1.70
C THR A 414 15.09 9.96 -0.80
N LYS A 415 14.33 8.89 -0.54
CA LYS A 415 13.16 8.92 0.36
C LYS A 415 13.57 9.11 1.83
N MET A 416 14.69 8.53 2.24
CA MET A 416 15.25 8.72 3.58
C MET A 416 15.77 10.13 3.75
N LEU A 417 16.45 10.68 2.74
CA LEU A 417 16.89 12.08 2.75
C LEU A 417 15.70 13.03 2.89
N SER A 418 14.63 12.86 2.13
CA SER A 418 13.45 13.74 2.25
C SER A 418 12.78 13.66 3.62
N TYR A 419 12.70 12.47 4.21
CA TYR A 419 12.15 12.30 5.57
C TYR A 419 13.06 12.94 6.63
N LEU A 420 14.38 12.73 6.51
CA LEU A 420 15.35 13.31 7.43
C LEU A 420 15.40 14.84 7.28
N GLU A 421 15.27 15.39 6.09
CA GLU A 421 15.22 16.85 5.90
C GLU A 421 14.02 17.50 6.59
N GLU A 422 12.88 16.82 6.65
CA GLU A 422 11.67 17.32 7.29
C GLU A 422 11.73 17.20 8.84
N GLN A 423 12.25 16.08 9.34
CA GLN A 423 12.19 15.77 10.78
C GLN A 423 13.45 16.16 11.56
N MET A 424 14.63 16.12 10.93
CA MET A 424 15.92 16.29 11.61
C MET A 424 16.25 17.70 12.10
N PRO A 425 15.76 18.82 11.52
CA PRO A 425 16.13 20.17 11.97
C PRO A 425 16.02 20.37 13.48
N LYS A 426 14.92 19.90 14.08
CA LYS A 426 14.68 19.98 15.53
C LYS A 426 15.72 19.22 16.38
N PHE A 427 16.37 18.21 15.83
CA PHE A 427 17.32 17.34 16.54
C PHE A 427 18.78 17.81 16.42
N PHE A 428 19.10 18.74 15.51
CA PHE A 428 20.44 19.35 15.44
C PHE A 428 20.41 20.87 15.68
N GLU A 429 19.24 21.44 15.95
CA GLU A 429 19.09 22.74 16.60
C GLU A 429 19.61 22.68 18.04
N ARG A 430 20.13 23.81 18.51
CA ARG A 430 20.74 23.92 19.83
C ARG A 430 19.79 23.51 20.96
N ASP A 431 18.55 24.01 20.93
CA ASP A 431 17.54 23.74 21.96
C ASP A 431 17.22 22.24 22.06
N GLY A 432 17.08 21.55 20.91
CA GLY A 432 16.84 20.11 20.89
C GLY A 432 18.02 19.29 21.39
N LEU A 433 19.25 19.71 21.07
CA LEU A 433 20.47 19.08 21.60
C LEU A 433 20.62 19.30 23.11
N GLU A 434 20.27 20.48 23.62
CA GLU A 434 20.29 20.79 25.06
C GLU A 434 19.25 19.95 25.83
N GLU A 435 18.05 19.77 25.25
CA GLU A 435 17.01 18.90 25.79
C GLU A 435 17.48 17.43 25.85
N MET A 436 18.01 16.90 24.75
CA MET A 436 18.54 15.53 24.70
C MET A 436 19.76 15.34 25.61
N LYS A 437 20.62 16.34 25.76
CA LYS A 437 21.74 16.28 26.72
C LYS A 437 21.22 16.19 28.16
N LYS A 438 20.17 16.95 28.48
CA LYS A 438 19.60 17.02 29.83
C LYS A 438 18.79 15.78 30.21
N PHE A 439 17.95 15.27 29.31
CA PHE A 439 17.02 14.18 29.61
C PHE A 439 17.54 12.80 29.18
N ASP A 440 18.27 12.72 28.07
CA ASP A 440 18.76 11.46 27.50
C ASP A 440 20.26 11.23 27.72
N SER A 441 20.94 12.18 28.39
CA SER A 441 22.40 12.14 28.62
C SER A 441 23.20 12.06 27.31
N LEU A 442 22.75 12.77 26.27
CA LEU A 442 23.38 12.78 24.94
C LEU A 442 24.89 13.07 24.99
N GLY A 443 25.67 12.22 24.31
CA GLY A 443 27.13 12.26 24.24
C GLY A 443 27.87 11.57 25.38
N SER A 444 27.16 11.15 26.43
CA SER A 444 27.73 10.33 27.49
C SER A 444 27.75 8.85 27.11
N GLU A 445 28.45 8.03 27.91
CA GLU A 445 28.42 6.58 27.74
C GLU A 445 26.98 6.04 27.84
N LYS A 446 26.11 6.62 28.68
CA LYS A 446 24.72 6.18 28.85
C LYS A 446 23.83 6.56 27.64
N GLY A 447 24.13 7.68 26.99
CA GLY A 447 23.39 8.21 25.85
C GLY A 447 24.31 8.56 24.67
N PRO A 448 24.96 7.59 24.03
CA PRO A 448 25.94 7.86 22.98
C PRO A 448 25.26 8.43 21.72
N VAL A 449 25.95 9.30 21.00
CA VAL A 449 25.47 9.87 19.75
C VAL A 449 25.46 8.77 18.67
N PRO A 450 24.38 8.59 17.90
CA PRO A 450 24.37 7.61 16.82
C PRO A 450 25.33 8.00 15.67
N LEU A 451 26.17 7.07 15.20
CA LEU A 451 27.12 7.33 14.11
C LEU A 451 26.44 7.76 12.80
N LEU A 452 25.26 7.19 12.48
CA LEU A 452 24.44 7.58 11.34
C LEU A 452 23.99 9.05 11.41
N PHE A 453 23.79 9.60 12.60
CA PHE A 453 23.40 11.00 12.78
C PHE A 453 24.54 11.93 12.37
N ILE A 454 25.76 11.67 12.87
CA ILE A 454 26.96 12.42 12.50
C ILE A 454 27.22 12.28 11.01
N LYS A 455 27.10 11.06 10.47
CA LYS A 455 27.25 10.79 9.06
C LYS A 455 26.26 11.58 8.20
N TYR A 456 25.00 11.67 8.61
CA TYR A 456 23.97 12.45 7.92
C TYR A 456 24.36 13.93 7.86
N LEU A 457 24.81 14.50 8.99
CA LEU A 457 25.19 15.91 9.06
C LEU A 457 26.42 16.20 8.17
N VAL A 458 27.43 15.33 8.18
CA VAL A 458 28.62 15.47 7.34
C VAL A 458 28.28 15.30 5.85
N ALA A 459 27.53 14.25 5.48
CA ALA A 459 27.22 13.94 4.08
C ALA A 459 26.34 15.00 3.41
N ASN A 460 25.49 15.68 4.18
CA ASN A 460 24.57 16.72 3.68
C ASN A 460 25.03 18.15 4.06
N GLN A 461 26.31 18.33 4.39
CA GLN A 461 26.93 19.64 4.66
C GLN A 461 26.16 20.48 5.70
N LYS A 462 25.60 19.84 6.74
CA LYS A 462 24.89 20.51 7.83
C LYS A 462 25.88 21.05 8.87
N HIS A 463 26.75 21.96 8.45
CA HIS A 463 27.82 22.54 9.29
C HIS A 463 27.28 23.11 10.60
N GLN A 464 26.17 23.86 10.54
CA GLN A 464 25.53 24.42 11.75
C GLN A 464 25.13 23.34 12.77
N GLY A 465 24.63 22.19 12.30
CA GLY A 465 24.26 21.08 13.19
C GLY A 465 25.46 20.44 13.87
N LEU A 466 26.60 20.35 13.17
CA LEU A 466 27.85 19.83 13.73
C LEU A 466 28.47 20.81 14.73
N PHE A 467 28.45 22.12 14.45
CA PHE A 467 28.87 23.14 15.41
C PHE A 467 27.97 23.15 16.66
N ASN A 468 26.64 23.11 16.49
CA ASN A 468 25.72 23.01 17.63
C ASN A 468 25.97 21.75 18.48
N LEU A 469 26.28 20.61 17.83
CA LEU A 469 26.61 19.37 18.53
C LEU A 469 27.87 19.54 19.38
N ILE A 470 28.93 20.14 18.83
CA ILE A 470 30.18 20.40 19.57
C ILE A 470 29.94 21.38 20.71
N ASP A 471 29.20 22.47 20.47
CA ASP A 471 28.93 23.49 21.48
C ASP A 471 28.13 22.94 22.66
N VAL A 472 27.14 22.08 22.39
CA VAL A 472 26.26 21.53 23.42
C VAL A 472 26.90 20.33 24.10
N VAL A 473 27.42 19.37 23.35
CA VAL A 473 27.89 18.07 23.88
C VAL A 473 29.37 18.13 24.27
N GLY A 474 30.18 18.87 23.50
CA GLY A 474 31.64 18.89 23.57
C GLY A 474 32.28 18.38 22.28
N SER A 475 33.58 18.66 22.08
CA SER A 475 34.34 18.13 20.94
C SER A 475 34.65 16.63 21.07
N GLU A 476 34.56 16.08 22.28
CA GLU A 476 34.77 14.67 22.58
C GLU A 476 33.51 14.06 23.22
N PHE A 477 33.01 12.96 22.65
CA PHE A 477 31.80 12.30 23.12
C PHE A 477 31.71 10.86 22.66
N TYR A 478 30.86 10.07 23.32
CA TYR A 478 30.64 8.68 22.96
C TYR A 478 29.74 8.53 21.74
N VAL A 479 30.12 7.63 20.84
CA VAL A 479 29.35 7.27 19.65
C VAL A 479 28.98 5.81 19.66
N LYS A 480 27.73 5.51 19.27
CA LYS A 480 27.28 4.14 18.98
C LYS A 480 27.31 3.94 17.47
N ASN A 481 28.09 2.95 17.04
CA ASN A 481 28.07 2.51 15.65
C ASN A 481 26.76 1.77 15.36
N ASN A 482 25.87 2.43 14.63
CA ASN A 482 24.60 1.90 14.15
C ASN A 482 24.59 1.69 12.62
N ILE A 483 25.75 1.66 11.99
CA ILE A 483 25.94 1.30 10.57
C ILE A 483 26.13 -0.21 10.43
N ASP A 484 26.94 -0.82 11.31
CA ASP A 484 27.20 -2.26 11.33
C ASP A 484 26.16 -3.04 12.16
N ASP A 485 26.08 -4.36 11.93
CA ASP A 485 25.23 -5.27 12.71
C ASP A 485 25.61 -5.23 14.20
N GLU A 486 24.61 -5.14 15.08
CA GLU A 486 24.79 -5.08 16.54
C GLU A 486 25.55 -6.30 17.10
N SER A 487 25.57 -7.43 16.39
CA SER A 487 26.37 -8.61 16.77
C SER A 487 27.89 -8.38 16.63
N VAL A 488 28.30 -7.36 15.88
CA VAL A 488 29.71 -7.00 15.63
C VAL A 488 30.07 -5.65 16.26
N ALA A 489 29.14 -4.68 16.27
CA ALA A 489 29.39 -3.31 16.70
C ALA A 489 28.59 -2.88 17.96
N ASN A 490 28.59 -3.71 19.00
CA ASN A 490 27.86 -3.41 20.25
C ASN A 490 28.64 -2.49 21.23
N LYS A 491 29.79 -1.96 20.83
CA LYS A 491 30.62 -1.13 21.70
C LYS A 491 30.37 0.34 21.40
N ARG A 492 30.51 1.16 22.45
CA ARG A 492 30.54 2.61 22.38
C ARG A 492 32.00 2.98 22.24
N ASP A 493 32.31 3.85 21.30
CA ASP A 493 33.67 4.33 21.11
C ASP A 493 33.68 5.84 21.35
N MET A 494 34.67 6.32 22.09
CA MET A 494 34.89 7.75 22.28
C MET A 494 35.44 8.33 20.97
N VAL A 495 34.84 9.43 20.52
CA VAL A 495 35.31 10.12 19.32
C VAL A 495 35.56 11.59 19.61
N ARG A 496 36.51 12.16 18.88
CA ARG A 496 36.73 13.59 18.75
C ARG A 496 36.25 14.05 17.37
N LEU A 497 35.40 15.08 17.36
CA LEU A 497 34.94 15.74 16.14
C LEU A 497 35.60 17.11 16.04
N GLU A 498 36.30 17.37 14.93
CA GLU A 498 37.02 18.61 14.70
C GLU A 498 36.76 19.17 13.30
N TYR A 499 36.72 20.50 13.18
CA TYR A 499 36.70 21.20 11.90
C TYR A 499 38.12 21.64 11.56
N VAL A 500 38.66 21.13 10.45
CA VAL A 500 40.06 21.37 10.07
C VAL A 500 40.10 22.53 9.07
N GLU A 501 40.57 23.68 9.55
CA GLU A 501 40.84 24.89 8.76
C GLU A 501 42.37 24.95 8.46
N GLY A 502 42.82 24.25 7.43
CA GLY A 502 44.24 24.22 7.01
C GLY A 502 44.43 24.58 5.53
N ASP A 503 45.63 24.35 4.97
CA ASP A 503 46.00 24.62 3.56
C ASP A 503 45.23 23.76 2.52
N GLU A 504 44.41 22.82 2.97
CA GLU A 504 43.51 22.01 2.17
C GLU A 504 42.05 22.51 2.26
N VAL A 505 41.15 21.93 1.46
CA VAL A 505 39.71 22.28 1.52
C VAL A 505 39.18 22.03 2.94
N PRO A 506 38.55 23.04 3.58
CA PRO A 506 38.02 22.89 4.93
C PRO A 506 37.05 21.72 5.04
N HIS A 507 37.23 20.86 6.04
CA HIS A 507 36.43 19.65 6.19
C HIS A 507 36.29 19.24 7.65
N TRP A 508 35.29 18.40 7.91
CA TRP A 508 35.07 17.75 9.18
C TRP A 508 35.91 16.48 9.27
N GLN A 509 36.62 16.31 10.39
CA GLN A 509 37.40 15.12 10.69
C GLN A 509 36.84 14.44 11.95
N ILE A 510 36.67 13.13 11.88
CA ILE A 510 36.32 12.28 13.03
C ILE A 510 37.56 11.48 13.42
N SER A 511 37.93 11.51 14.69
CA SER A 511 39.02 10.72 15.25
C SER A 511 38.48 9.83 16.35
N ILE A 512 38.76 8.53 16.31
CA ILE A 512 38.42 7.62 17.40
C ILE A 512 39.56 7.69 18.41
N ILE A 513 39.24 7.97 19.68
CA ILE A 513 40.23 8.16 20.74
C ILE A 513 40.10 7.06 21.78
N LYS A 514 41.21 6.74 22.43
CA LYS A 514 41.26 5.77 23.51
C LYS A 514 40.67 6.39 24.78
N GLU A 515 39.85 5.61 25.49
CA GLU A 515 39.27 5.97 26.80
C GLU A 515 40.34 6.21 27.87
#